data_AF-A0A270B7X1-F1
#
_entry.id   AF-A0A270B7X1-F1
#
_cell.length_a   1.000
_cell.length_b   1.000
_cell.length_c   1.000
_cell.angle_alpha   90.00
_cell.angle_beta   90.00
_cell.angle_gamma   90.00
#
_symmetry.space_group_name_H-M   'P 1'
#
loop_
_entity.id
_entity.type
_entity.pdbx_description
1 polymer ?
#
loop_
_entity_poly.entity_id
_entity_poly.type
_entity_poly.pdbx_seq_one_letter_code
_entity_poly.pdbx_strand_id
1 'polypeptide(L)'
;MFLLSKIMQYKLILGMFCAGLYATSSLCIKASVLAAPLDLAAQEVQAEMRRVGQVRFTAPDFKPGTIRHMVMFRFKPQTTRAERFEVTKRFMELAELSHRMDGKKVILSLETGPQISGENADIGLEQGYLVTFASEGDRNFYVGRPIVTDIRYFDPAHDAFKHFAGAYIAQAVVFDFPVAMRSQP
;
A
#
# COMPACT_ATOMS: atom_id res chain seq x y z
N MET A 1 12.73 66.88 -13.85
CA MET A 1 12.39 67.39 -12.50
C MET A 1 11.74 68.75 -12.67
N PHE A 2 10.40 68.79 -12.76
CA PHE A 2 9.49 69.84 -12.26
C PHE A 2 8.05 69.35 -12.52
N LEU A 3 7.18 69.62 -11.56
CA LEU A 3 5.97 68.88 -11.17
C LEU A 3 4.69 69.68 -11.51
N LEU A 4 3.57 68.96 -11.71
CA LEU A 4 2.17 69.35 -11.39
C LEU A 4 1.48 70.43 -12.28
N SER A 5 0.16 70.52 -12.51
CA SER A 5 -1.06 69.79 -12.12
C SER A 5 -2.28 70.54 -12.73
N LYS A 6 -3.37 69.84 -13.09
CA LYS A 6 -4.81 70.21 -12.87
C LYS A 6 -5.72 69.21 -13.60
N ILE A 7 -6.41 68.31 -12.90
CA ILE A 7 -7.76 68.42 -12.29
C ILE A 7 -8.92 68.45 -13.31
N MET A 8 -9.46 67.24 -13.56
CA MET A 8 -10.86 66.80 -13.38
C MET A 8 -12.03 67.69 -13.86
N GLN A 9 -12.77 67.22 -14.86
CA GLN A 9 -14.22 67.38 -14.92
C GLN A 9 -14.93 66.07 -15.30
N TYR A 10 -15.90 65.73 -14.45
CA TYR A 10 -16.85 64.62 -14.53
C TYR A 10 -17.96 64.90 -15.55
N LYS A 11 -18.43 63.86 -16.27
CA LYS A 11 -19.84 63.42 -16.39
C LYS A 11 -20.04 62.54 -17.64
N LEU A 12 -20.39 61.27 -17.45
CA LEU A 12 -21.77 60.75 -17.57
C LEU A 12 -21.75 59.25 -17.93
N ILE A 13 -22.53 58.49 -17.16
CA ILE A 13 -22.68 57.03 -17.18
C ILE A 13 -23.61 56.61 -18.33
N LEU A 14 -23.18 55.60 -19.09
CA LEU A 14 -24.01 54.56 -19.71
C LEU A 14 -23.02 53.45 -20.12
N GLY A 15 -22.95 52.26 -19.53
CA GLY A 15 -24.05 51.37 -19.18
C GLY A 15 -24.11 50.24 -20.22
N MET A 16 -23.15 49.31 -20.22
CA MET A 16 -23.39 47.97 -20.77
C MET A 16 -22.47 46.93 -20.12
N PHE A 17 -23.08 46.16 -19.21
CA PHE A 17 -22.56 44.93 -18.64
C PHE A 17 -22.56 43.85 -19.74
N CYS A 18 -21.39 43.39 -20.18
CA CYS A 18 -21.28 42.06 -20.80
C CYS A 18 -20.51 41.16 -19.84
N ALA A 19 -21.27 40.40 -19.07
CA ALA A 19 -20.79 39.29 -18.27
C ALA A 19 -20.64 38.03 -19.15
N GLY A 20 -19.58 37.25 -18.89
CA GLY A 20 -19.47 35.84 -19.28
C GLY A 20 -18.88 35.60 -20.67
N LEU A 21 -17.97 34.66 -20.92
CA LEU A 21 -17.53 33.47 -20.18
C LEU A 21 -16.00 33.35 -20.36
N TYR A 22 -15.27 33.22 -19.25
CA TYR A 22 -13.98 32.52 -19.27
C TYR A 22 -14.29 31.03 -19.22
N ALA A 23 -14.04 30.33 -20.32
CA ALA A 23 -14.01 28.86 -20.34
C ALA A 23 -12.69 28.43 -20.98
N THR A 24 -11.58 28.59 -20.24
CA THR A 24 -10.39 27.79 -20.51
C THR A 24 -10.71 26.37 -20.09
N SER A 25 -11.16 25.57 -21.04
CA SER A 25 -11.32 24.13 -20.86
C SER A 25 -9.94 23.51 -20.64
N SER A 26 -9.50 23.44 -19.38
CA SER A 26 -8.45 22.52 -18.96
C SER A 26 -8.94 21.11 -19.23
N LEU A 27 -8.57 20.57 -20.40
CA LEU A 27 -8.60 19.14 -20.64
C LEU A 27 -7.59 18.50 -19.69
N CYS A 28 -8.07 18.13 -18.50
CA CYS A 28 -7.36 17.21 -17.64
C CYS A 28 -7.36 15.86 -18.35
N ILE A 29 -6.29 15.57 -19.11
CA ILE A 29 -5.99 14.23 -19.57
C ILE A 29 -5.67 13.44 -18.29
N LYS A 30 -6.69 12.77 -17.74
CA LYS A 30 -6.46 11.67 -16.81
C LYS A 30 -5.69 10.62 -17.60
N ALA A 31 -4.37 10.60 -17.43
CA ALA A 31 -3.57 9.46 -17.82
C ALA A 31 -4.08 8.27 -17.00
N SER A 32 -4.98 7.48 -17.60
CA SER A 32 -5.24 6.12 -17.15
C SER A 32 -3.94 5.37 -17.41
N VAL A 33 -3.10 5.28 -16.38
CA VAL A 33 -2.06 4.27 -16.33
C VAL A 33 -2.83 2.96 -16.37
N LEU A 34 -2.91 2.33 -17.55
CA LEU A 34 -3.38 0.95 -17.69
C LEU A 34 -2.53 0.14 -16.72
N ALA A 35 -3.14 -0.32 -15.63
CA ALA A 35 -2.47 -1.20 -14.69
C ALA A 35 -1.93 -2.39 -15.50
N ALA A 36 -0.65 -2.73 -15.30
CA ALA A 36 -0.08 -3.92 -15.91
C ALA A 36 -1.00 -5.13 -15.65
N PRO A 37 -1.17 -6.04 -16.62
CA PRO A 37 -2.00 -7.22 -16.41
C PRO A 37 -1.49 -8.00 -15.19
N LEU A 38 -2.42 -8.53 -14.41
CA LEU A 38 -2.10 -9.39 -13.27
C LEU A 38 -1.29 -10.59 -13.76
N ASP A 39 -0.28 -11.01 -12.99
CA ASP A 39 0.38 -12.29 -13.22
C ASP A 39 -0.56 -13.48 -12.96
N LEU A 40 -0.13 -14.69 -13.35
CA LEU A 40 -0.95 -15.89 -13.23
C LEU A 40 -1.33 -16.20 -11.78
N ALA A 41 -0.38 -16.05 -10.84
CA ALA A 41 -0.63 -16.33 -9.42
C ALA A 41 -1.70 -15.38 -8.85
N ALA A 42 -1.62 -14.09 -9.17
CA ALA A 42 -2.61 -13.10 -8.78
C ALA A 42 -3.99 -13.40 -9.39
N GLN A 43 -4.05 -13.84 -10.65
CA GLN A 43 -5.31 -14.23 -11.30
C GLN A 43 -5.96 -15.43 -10.60
N GLU A 44 -5.16 -16.46 -10.28
CA GLU A 44 -5.63 -17.67 -9.58
C GLU A 44 -6.16 -17.36 -8.19
N VAL A 45 -5.42 -16.58 -7.40
CA VAL A 45 -5.84 -16.17 -6.04
C VAL A 45 -7.13 -15.34 -6.10
N GLN A 46 -7.24 -14.40 -7.05
CA GLN A 46 -8.47 -13.61 -7.19
C GLN A 46 -9.65 -14.44 -7.69
N ALA A 47 -9.42 -15.42 -8.58
CA ALA A 47 -10.46 -16.35 -9.03
C ALA A 47 -10.95 -17.23 -7.88
N GLU A 48 -10.04 -17.70 -7.02
CA GLU A 48 -10.40 -18.45 -5.84
C GLU A 48 -11.22 -17.62 -4.84
N MET A 49 -10.78 -16.39 -4.53
CA MET A 49 -11.56 -15.48 -3.68
C MET A 49 -12.97 -15.27 -4.22
N ARG A 50 -13.13 -15.04 -5.54
CA ARG A 50 -14.46 -14.92 -6.17
C ARG A 50 -15.29 -16.19 -6.05
N ARG A 51 -14.66 -17.36 -6.16
CA ARG A 51 -15.33 -18.66 -6.07
C ARG A 51 -15.83 -18.99 -4.67
N VAL A 52 -15.03 -18.70 -3.64
CA VAL A 52 -15.34 -19.10 -2.26
C VAL A 52 -15.97 -17.98 -1.41
N GLY A 53 -15.84 -16.72 -1.85
CA GLY A 53 -16.30 -15.53 -1.14
C GLY A 53 -15.35 -15.10 -0.02
N GLN A 54 -15.39 -13.80 0.32
CA GLN A 54 -14.47 -13.19 1.29
C GLN A 54 -14.50 -13.88 2.66
N VAL A 55 -15.69 -14.24 3.16
CA VAL A 55 -15.85 -14.92 4.46
C VAL A 55 -15.02 -16.20 4.54
N ARG A 56 -15.13 -17.07 3.53
CA ARG A 56 -14.38 -18.34 3.53
C ARG A 56 -12.90 -18.10 3.22
N PHE A 57 -12.60 -17.20 2.29
CA PHE A 57 -11.24 -16.89 1.84
C PHE A 57 -10.33 -16.39 2.98
N THR A 58 -10.91 -15.72 3.99
CA THR A 58 -10.18 -15.14 5.13
C THR A 58 -10.39 -15.89 6.44
N ALA A 59 -11.12 -17.00 6.43
CA ALA A 59 -11.37 -17.80 7.63
C ALA A 59 -10.08 -18.49 8.10
N PRO A 60 -9.80 -18.58 9.42
CA PRO A 60 -8.51 -19.03 9.94
C PRO A 60 -8.16 -20.48 9.57
N ASP A 61 -9.14 -21.30 9.23
CA ASP A 61 -9.00 -22.70 8.78
C ASP A 61 -9.02 -22.85 7.24
N PHE A 62 -8.96 -21.75 6.49
CA PHE A 62 -8.89 -21.82 5.04
C PHE A 62 -7.48 -22.24 4.61
N LYS A 63 -7.38 -23.47 4.09
CA LYS A 63 -6.13 -24.12 3.65
C LYS A 63 -5.05 -24.04 4.74
N PRO A 64 -5.19 -24.82 5.82
CA PRO A 64 -4.24 -24.82 6.92
C PRO A 64 -2.86 -25.33 6.48
N GLY A 65 -1.82 -24.81 7.12
CA GLY A 65 -0.41 -25.12 6.82
C GLY A 65 0.48 -23.91 7.07
N THR A 66 1.79 -24.12 7.22
CA THR A 66 2.72 -22.99 7.37
C THR A 66 2.79 -22.20 6.07
N ILE A 67 2.35 -20.95 6.10
CA ILE A 67 2.51 -20.01 4.98
C ILE A 67 3.62 -19.01 5.31
N ARG A 68 4.51 -18.77 4.35
CA ARG A 68 5.49 -17.69 4.42
C ARG A 68 5.05 -16.56 3.52
N HIS A 69 5.07 -15.34 4.06
CA HIS A 69 4.84 -14.09 3.35
C HIS A 69 6.13 -13.28 3.44
N MET A 70 6.86 -13.24 2.32
CA MET A 70 8.10 -12.48 2.21
C MET A 70 7.77 -11.10 1.68
N VAL A 71 8.30 -10.07 2.33
CA VAL A 71 8.19 -8.68 1.87
C VAL A 71 9.58 -8.07 1.88
N MET A 72 9.96 -7.43 0.77
CA MET A 72 11.21 -6.69 0.68
C MET A 72 10.92 -5.27 0.21
N PHE A 73 11.52 -4.28 0.86
CA PHE A 73 11.34 -2.87 0.53
C PHE A 73 12.59 -2.28 -0.11
N ARG A 74 12.36 -1.48 -1.14
CA ARG A 74 13.22 -0.37 -1.53
C ARG A 74 12.56 0.92 -1.07
N PHE A 75 13.27 1.72 -0.29
CA PHE A 75 12.78 3.01 0.16
C PHE A 75 12.94 4.07 -0.91
N LYS A 76 12.19 5.17 -0.79
CA LYS A 76 12.40 6.34 -1.66
C LYS A 76 13.77 6.96 -1.36
N PRO A 77 14.44 7.57 -2.35
CA PRO A 77 15.74 8.19 -2.15
C PRO A 77 15.76 9.24 -1.03
N GLN A 78 14.62 9.90 -0.79
CA GLN A 78 14.45 10.98 0.19
C GLN A 78 14.10 10.46 1.59
N THR A 79 13.74 9.18 1.73
CA THR A 79 13.40 8.60 3.03
C THR A 79 14.66 8.52 3.89
N THR A 80 14.63 9.24 5.01
CA THR A 80 15.72 9.32 5.98
C THR A 80 15.90 8.02 6.76
N ARG A 81 17.05 7.88 7.42
CA ARG A 81 17.31 6.73 8.30
C ARG A 81 16.28 6.60 9.43
N ALA A 82 15.84 7.71 10.01
CA ALA A 82 14.85 7.71 11.08
C ALA A 82 13.47 7.23 10.59
N GLU A 83 13.05 7.65 9.39
CA GLU A 83 11.79 7.20 8.79
C GLU A 83 11.85 5.72 8.41
N ARG A 84 12.97 5.23 7.86
CA ARG A 84 13.17 3.80 7.58
C ARG A 84 13.06 2.98 8.86
N PHE A 85 13.69 3.45 9.93
CA PHE A 85 13.58 2.82 11.25
C PHE A 85 12.14 2.79 11.75
N GLU A 86 11.39 3.90 11.61
CA GLU A 86 9.99 3.95 12.02
C GLU A 86 9.10 3.02 11.18
N VAL A 87 9.33 2.91 9.87
CA VAL A 87 8.65 1.92 9.02
C VAL A 87 8.92 0.50 9.50
N THR A 88 10.20 0.15 9.73
CA THR A 88 10.56 -1.18 10.25
C THR A 88 9.95 -1.44 11.62
N LYS A 89 10.02 -0.47 12.54
CA LYS A 89 9.46 -0.56 13.88
C LYS A 89 7.96 -0.86 13.82
N ARG A 90 7.19 -0.09 13.05
CA ARG A 90 5.73 -0.31 12.91
C ARG A 90 5.38 -1.61 12.21
N PHE A 91 6.20 -2.06 11.25
CA PHE A 91 6.02 -3.39 10.67
C PHE A 91 6.18 -4.45 11.76
N MET A 92 7.22 -4.35 12.59
CA MET A 92 7.47 -5.31 13.68
C MET A 92 6.38 -5.30 14.76
N GLU A 93 5.78 -4.14 15.04
CA GLU A 93 4.63 -4.03 15.95
C GLU A 93 3.41 -4.84 15.49
N LEU A 94 3.28 -5.18 14.20
CA LEU A 94 2.20 -6.02 13.69
C LEU A 94 2.17 -7.43 14.30
N ALA A 95 3.30 -7.94 14.80
CA ALA A 95 3.33 -9.22 15.52
C ALA A 95 2.43 -9.23 16.76
N GLU A 96 2.21 -8.06 17.38
CA GLU A 96 1.32 -7.89 18.53
C GLU A 96 -0.02 -7.26 18.12
N LEU A 97 -0.01 -6.32 17.17
CA LEU A 97 -1.21 -5.58 16.77
C LEU A 97 -2.14 -6.39 15.86
N SER A 98 -1.65 -7.39 15.13
CA SER A 98 -2.47 -8.20 14.22
C SER A 98 -3.22 -9.30 14.97
N HIS A 99 -4.51 -9.09 15.19
CA HIS A 99 -5.38 -10.03 15.89
C HIS A 99 -6.75 -10.17 15.21
N ARG A 100 -7.34 -11.34 15.38
CA ARG A 100 -8.74 -11.62 15.06
C ARG A 100 -9.65 -10.93 16.09
N MET A 101 -10.94 -10.83 15.78
CA MET A 101 -11.94 -10.27 16.69
C MET A 101 -12.07 -11.02 18.03
N ASP A 102 -11.70 -12.31 18.06
CA ASP A 102 -11.65 -13.12 19.27
C ASP A 102 -10.32 -12.98 20.05
N GLY A 103 -9.45 -12.05 19.64
CA GLY A 103 -8.16 -11.77 20.26
C GLY A 103 -7.02 -12.70 19.86
N LYS A 104 -7.27 -13.73 19.03
CA LYS A 104 -6.20 -14.62 18.57
C LYS A 104 -5.25 -13.90 17.64
N LYS A 105 -3.94 -14.08 17.88
CA LYS A 105 -2.89 -13.58 16.98
C LYS A 105 -3.03 -14.21 15.60
N VAL A 106 -2.84 -13.39 14.56
CA VAL A 106 -2.83 -13.84 13.16
C VAL A 106 -1.42 -14.26 12.75
N ILE A 107 -0.41 -13.52 13.20
CA ILE A 107 1.01 -13.78 12.89
C ILE A 107 1.58 -14.78 13.90
N LEU A 108 2.19 -15.86 13.40
CA LEU A 108 2.91 -16.84 14.22
C LEU A 108 4.35 -16.39 14.54
N SER A 109 5.04 -15.84 13.53
CA SER A 109 6.37 -15.27 13.70
C SER A 109 6.60 -14.14 12.70
N LEU A 110 7.45 -13.19 13.08
CA LEU A 110 7.84 -12.07 12.25
C LEU A 110 9.34 -11.79 12.44
N GLU A 111 10.08 -11.80 11.34
CA GLU A 111 11.53 -11.65 11.32
C GLU A 111 11.91 -10.56 10.30
N THR A 112 13.00 -9.82 10.54
CA THR A 112 13.45 -8.77 9.62
C THR A 112 14.96 -8.56 9.68
N GLY A 113 15.56 -8.09 8.57
CA GLY A 113 16.97 -7.73 8.50
C GLY A 113 17.32 -6.93 7.24
N PRO A 114 18.45 -6.19 7.26
CA PRO A 114 18.94 -5.48 6.09
C PRO A 114 19.46 -6.47 5.04
N GLN A 115 19.50 -6.04 3.78
CA GLN A 115 20.15 -6.81 2.72
C GLN A 115 21.67 -6.86 2.92
N ILE A 116 22.26 -8.05 2.84
CA ILE A 116 23.69 -8.33 3.03
C ILE A 116 24.28 -9.34 2.02
N SER A 117 23.53 -9.73 0.97
CA SER A 117 23.97 -10.75 -0.01
C SER A 117 25.30 -10.41 -0.71
N GLY A 118 25.52 -9.14 -1.08
CA GLY A 118 26.74 -8.71 -1.78
C GLY A 118 26.84 -9.15 -3.25
N GLU A 119 25.87 -9.91 -3.76
CA GLU A 119 25.86 -10.43 -5.14
C GLU A 119 25.30 -9.43 -6.18
N ASN A 120 24.80 -8.26 -5.71
CA ASN A 120 24.23 -7.21 -6.55
C ASN A 120 23.01 -7.66 -7.41
N ALA A 121 22.25 -8.63 -6.89
CA ALA A 121 21.05 -9.19 -7.54
C ALA A 121 19.73 -8.75 -6.87
N ASP A 122 19.81 -7.88 -5.86
CA ASP A 122 18.67 -7.48 -5.02
C ASP A 122 17.76 -6.41 -5.64
N ILE A 123 18.04 -5.95 -6.86
CA ILE A 123 17.28 -4.92 -7.59
C ILE A 123 17.06 -3.61 -6.80
N GLY A 124 17.95 -3.31 -5.85
CA GLY A 124 17.90 -2.16 -4.96
C GLY A 124 17.02 -2.36 -3.73
N LEU A 125 16.67 -3.59 -3.36
CA LEU A 125 15.93 -3.90 -2.13
C LEU A 125 16.86 -3.83 -0.92
N GLU A 126 16.39 -3.20 0.15
CA GLU A 126 17.25 -2.76 1.26
C GLU A 126 16.93 -3.47 2.59
N GLN A 127 15.66 -3.84 2.79
CA GLN A 127 15.17 -4.47 4.03
C GLN A 127 14.21 -5.61 3.69
N GLY A 128 14.42 -6.77 4.29
CA GLY A 128 13.55 -7.95 4.16
C GLY A 128 12.73 -8.20 5.42
N TYR A 129 11.53 -8.75 5.24
CA TYR A 129 10.62 -9.21 6.29
C TYR A 129 10.09 -10.59 5.93
N LEU A 130 9.97 -11.45 6.93
CA LEU A 130 9.39 -12.77 6.80
C LEU A 130 8.30 -12.95 7.84
N VAL A 131 7.06 -13.06 7.37
CA VAL A 131 5.89 -13.30 8.20
C VAL A 131 5.44 -14.75 8.03
N THR A 132 5.16 -15.41 9.15
CA THR A 132 4.68 -16.79 9.16
C THR A 132 3.23 -16.85 9.63
N PHE A 133 2.38 -17.56 8.89
CA PHE A 133 0.97 -17.79 9.23
C PHE A 133 0.66 -19.29 9.38
N ALA A 134 -0.44 -19.60 10.07
CA ALA A 134 -0.94 -20.97 10.26
C ALA A 134 -1.81 -21.49 9.11
N SER A 135 -2.24 -20.61 8.20
CA SER A 135 -3.09 -20.94 7.06
C SER A 135 -3.04 -19.85 5.98
N GLU A 136 -3.52 -20.16 4.78
CA GLU A 136 -3.75 -19.13 3.77
C GLU A 136 -4.81 -18.13 4.22
N GLY A 137 -5.82 -18.59 4.97
CA GLY A 137 -6.87 -17.72 5.50
C GLY A 137 -6.37 -16.64 6.46
N ASP A 138 -5.42 -16.97 7.33
CA ASP A 138 -4.73 -15.98 8.18
C ASP A 138 -3.92 -15.00 7.33
N ARG A 139 -3.17 -15.50 6.34
CA ARG A 139 -2.43 -14.63 5.40
C ARG A 139 -3.37 -13.70 4.65
N ASN A 140 -4.49 -14.20 4.15
CA ASN A 140 -5.46 -13.44 3.37
C ASN A 140 -6.15 -12.35 4.21
N PHE A 141 -6.51 -12.68 5.46
CA PHE A 141 -7.02 -11.71 6.43
C PHE A 141 -5.99 -10.62 6.71
N TYR A 142 -4.75 -11.01 7.01
CA TYR A 142 -3.65 -10.08 7.26
C TYR A 142 -3.42 -9.15 6.06
N VAL A 143 -3.22 -9.69 4.86
CA VAL A 143 -2.93 -8.89 3.66
C VAL A 143 -4.09 -7.98 3.28
N GLY A 144 -5.32 -8.50 3.28
CA GLY A 144 -6.53 -7.72 3.03
C GLY A 144 -6.61 -7.14 1.61
N ARG A 145 -6.71 -5.80 1.54
CA ARG A 145 -6.79 -5.07 0.27
C ARG A 145 -5.55 -5.28 -0.61
N PRO A 146 -5.71 -5.36 -1.96
CA PRO A 146 -6.94 -5.06 -2.70
C PRO A 146 -7.89 -6.25 -2.91
N ILE A 147 -7.52 -7.46 -2.51
CA ILE A 147 -8.30 -8.69 -2.81
C ILE A 147 -9.52 -8.80 -1.90
N VAL A 148 -9.36 -8.47 -0.62
CA VAL A 148 -10.44 -8.40 0.37
C VAL A 148 -10.80 -6.94 0.57
N THR A 149 -12.06 -6.57 0.32
CA THR A 149 -12.50 -5.17 0.30
C THR A 149 -13.44 -4.82 1.44
N ASP A 150 -14.10 -5.81 2.05
CA ASP A 150 -14.97 -5.60 3.20
C ASP A 150 -14.13 -5.56 4.49
N ILE A 151 -14.23 -4.45 5.22
CA ILE A 151 -13.47 -4.18 6.45
C ILE A 151 -13.69 -5.21 7.55
N ARG A 152 -14.78 -5.99 7.49
CA ARG A 152 -15.05 -7.07 8.45
C ARG A 152 -14.12 -8.27 8.27
N TYR A 153 -13.44 -8.38 7.12
CA TYR A 153 -12.70 -9.58 6.72
C TYR A 153 -11.21 -9.33 6.48
N PHE A 154 -10.67 -8.16 6.84
CA PHE A 154 -9.23 -7.93 6.82
C PHE A 154 -8.71 -7.28 8.10
N ASP A 155 -7.42 -7.41 8.33
CA ASP A 155 -6.71 -6.87 9.49
C ASP A 155 -6.60 -5.33 9.43
N PRO A 156 -7.28 -4.59 10.33
CA PRO A 156 -7.17 -3.14 10.36
C PRO A 156 -5.77 -2.64 10.73
N ALA A 157 -4.99 -3.40 11.50
CA ALA A 157 -3.64 -3.00 11.87
C ALA A 157 -2.69 -3.00 10.66
N HIS A 158 -2.73 -4.06 9.85
CA HIS A 158 -1.94 -4.12 8.62
C HIS A 158 -2.43 -3.12 7.56
N ASP A 159 -3.73 -2.88 7.43
CA ASP A 159 -4.26 -1.84 6.52
C ASP A 159 -3.76 -0.43 6.90
N ALA A 160 -3.76 -0.11 8.21
CA ALA A 160 -3.22 1.15 8.72
C ALA A 160 -1.70 1.26 8.48
N PHE A 161 -0.96 0.16 8.66
CA PHE A 161 0.47 0.11 8.35
C PHE A 161 0.73 0.41 6.86
N LYS A 162 0.02 -0.26 5.93
CA LYS A 162 0.16 -0.02 4.48
C LYS A 162 -0.10 1.45 4.12
N HIS A 163 -1.13 2.05 4.73
CA HIS A 163 -1.45 3.45 4.52
C HIS A 163 -0.30 4.38 4.96
N PHE A 164 0.25 4.15 6.15
CA PHE A 164 1.41 4.90 6.66
C PHE A 164 2.66 4.68 5.80
N ALA A 165 3.01 3.43 5.50
CA ALA A 165 4.29 3.07 4.90
C ALA A 165 4.42 3.49 3.42
N GLY A 166 3.30 3.63 2.70
CA GLY A 166 3.30 4.01 1.28
C GLY A 166 3.96 5.36 0.98
N ALA A 167 4.05 6.25 1.96
CA ALA A 167 4.76 7.52 1.82
C ALA A 167 6.29 7.34 1.68
N TYR A 168 6.86 6.25 2.19
CA TYR A 168 8.31 6.04 2.32
C TYR A 168 8.86 4.96 1.38
N ILE A 169 8.00 4.08 0.86
CA ILE A 169 8.41 2.94 0.04
C ILE A 169 8.36 3.31 -1.44
N ALA A 170 9.46 3.08 -2.16
CA ALA A 170 9.50 3.22 -3.62
C ALA A 170 9.03 1.95 -4.32
N GLN A 171 9.35 0.78 -3.75
CA GLN A 171 8.95 -0.51 -4.26
C GLN A 171 8.82 -1.52 -3.13
N ALA A 172 7.79 -2.35 -3.18
CA ALA A 172 7.66 -3.55 -2.38
C ALA A 172 7.64 -4.76 -3.31
N VAL A 173 8.45 -5.78 -2.99
CA VAL A 173 8.37 -7.10 -3.62
C VAL A 173 7.82 -8.06 -2.60
N VAL A 174 6.75 -8.77 -2.97
CA VAL A 174 6.02 -9.67 -2.10
C VAL A 174 5.98 -11.05 -2.73
N PHE A 175 6.29 -12.08 -1.96
CA PHE A 175 6.24 -13.46 -2.42
C PHE A 175 5.75 -14.39 -1.32
N ASP A 176 4.69 -15.15 -1.64
CA ASP A 176 3.99 -15.97 -0.67
C ASP A 176 4.02 -17.43 -1.12
N PHE A 177 4.31 -18.34 -0.19
CA PHE A 177 4.29 -19.77 -0.49
C PHE A 177 3.88 -20.61 0.72
N PRO A 178 3.11 -21.69 0.49
CA PRO A 178 2.97 -22.75 1.48
C PRO A 178 4.29 -23.50 1.61
N VAL A 179 4.71 -23.79 2.84
CA VAL A 179 5.91 -24.60 3.08
C VAL A 179 5.58 -26.07 2.82
N ALA A 180 5.76 -26.51 1.58
CA ALA A 180 5.47 -27.87 1.13
C ALA A 180 6.61 -28.87 1.42
N MET A 181 7.86 -28.41 1.39
CA MET A 181 9.05 -29.24 1.63
C MET A 181 10.01 -28.52 2.56
N ARG A 182 10.62 -29.27 3.49
CA ARG A 182 11.70 -28.80 4.36
C ARG A 182 12.80 -29.84 4.35
N SER A 183 14.03 -29.40 4.15
CA SER A 183 15.18 -30.18 4.58
C SER A 183 15.26 -30.10 6.10
N GLN A 184 15.21 -31.24 6.78
CA GLN A 184 15.66 -31.31 8.17
C GLN A 184 17.17 -31.53 8.15
N PRO A 185 17.93 -30.87 9.05
CA PRO A 185 19.34 -31.21 9.24
C PRO A 185 19.52 -32.65 9.71
#